data_AF-A0A7S7AXH6-F1
#
_entry.id   AF-A0A7S7AXH6-F1
#
_cell.length_a   1.000
_cell.length_b   1.000
_cell.length_c   1.000
_cell.angle_alpha   90.00
_cell.angle_beta   90.00
_cell.angle_gamma   90.00
#
_symmetry.space_group_name_H-M   'P 1'
#
loop_
_entity.id
_entity.type
_entity.pdbx_description
1 polymer ?
#
loop_
_entity_poly.entity_id
_entity_poly.type
_entity_poly.pdbx_seq_one_letter_code
_entity_poly.pdbx_strand_id
1 'polypeptide(L)'
;MDSTTEIDLDELLKDVVVPAKGGTGTVSMPDSQNFSFNDDSKTVFPEIKTGGISKDTMFSNAPEAIGERRRDASEVDLALTGFEKIEKFYEDKPHTLFDSSEFYKTVLKGEGENAQRLHTALTKFLTATDPKDRGVFKQQVESAYWNFVSEMVTKIASAKASKEKQYAVRYGLVLPTLLTTSQKDLFAKIIDENSYCEAVYYLDEWFREIGCGKISPSATDEVKVSKKDDNSRFNQLLEKAKGKFQTAENLLRAKSEEISRFEDSIKQYISEIFSHDIKGNISGVKTVYSESQKQQIGQVNERLKKLLNLDKELQRFYEEYKEADADVRSLREKADATGGEATNVSGATGEYDTVRQMAKMTCGRKGNHFPILSREYFRSTSNDVGTRENVLRELRWIESIDVQAYCRQYKNQLNRIPPFVILLPTYGDIGFCWEPFDRYNRVTSRGRIAIPMYPKSLRVSLLMAIADLRWQVAKEKASYYWMEEGLTGNYYQWFQNQKLKGDIKEYFIQDYITWMVKESEGIQKVDKEVREVFWRYMPFSDAVKAKLKDRALVYQELCQRDLNRQMSDGY
;
A
#
# COMPACT_ATOMS: atom_id res chain seq x y z
N MET A 1 33.70 40.70 2.24
CA MET A 1 32.89 41.34 1.19
C MET A 1 31.53 40.67 1.25
N ASP A 2 30.65 41.25 2.06
CA ASP A 2 29.27 40.80 2.20
C ASP A 2 28.46 41.18 0.97
N SER A 3 27.77 40.22 0.36
CA SER A 3 26.69 40.49 -0.58
C SER A 3 25.45 39.69 -0.17
N THR A 4 24.78 40.14 0.89
CA THR A 4 23.36 39.90 1.09
C THR A 4 22.60 40.71 0.04
N THR A 5 22.46 40.14 -1.16
CA THR A 5 21.44 40.58 -2.11
C THR A 5 20.12 40.00 -1.60
N GLU A 6 19.42 40.80 -0.80
CA GLU A 6 18.03 40.56 -0.43
C GLU A 6 17.22 40.66 -1.73
N ILE A 7 16.71 39.51 -2.20
CA ILE A 7 15.82 39.44 -3.36
C ILE A 7 14.47 39.96 -2.89
N ASP A 8 14.05 41.11 -3.44
CA ASP A 8 12.72 41.68 -3.20
C ASP A 8 11.66 40.84 -3.94
N LEU A 9 11.16 39.83 -3.24
CA LEU A 9 10.17 38.87 -3.72
C LEU A 9 8.76 39.47 -3.86
N ASP A 10 8.49 40.63 -3.24
CA ASP A 10 7.18 41.27 -3.24
C ASP A 10 6.94 42.07 -4.53
N GLU A 11 8.00 42.55 -5.17
CA GLU A 11 7.94 43.12 -6.53
C GLU A 11 7.74 42.02 -7.60
N LEU A 12 8.32 40.82 -7.39
CA LEU A 12 8.28 39.70 -8.34
C LEU A 12 6.97 38.89 -8.38
N LEU A 13 6.14 38.95 -7.33
CA LEU A 13 4.83 38.29 -7.33
C LEU A 13 3.76 39.07 -8.10
N LYS A 14 4.02 40.34 -8.48
CA LYS A 14 3.08 41.15 -9.28
C LYS A 14 3.03 40.74 -10.75
N ASP A 15 4.10 40.16 -11.30
CA ASP A 15 4.22 39.85 -12.74
C ASP A 15 3.71 38.45 -13.13
N VAL A 16 3.27 37.63 -12.16
CA VAL A 16 2.65 36.32 -12.42
C VAL A 16 1.14 36.47 -12.57
N VAL A 17 0.70 37.27 -13.54
CA VAL A 17 -0.71 37.36 -13.92
C VAL A 17 -0.99 36.39 -15.07
N VAL A 18 -1.82 35.39 -14.80
CA VAL A 18 -2.33 34.46 -15.82
C VAL A 18 -3.20 35.25 -16.83
N PRO A 19 -3.01 35.12 -18.15
CA PRO A 19 -3.85 35.81 -19.12
C PRO A 19 -5.30 35.30 -19.05
N ALA A 20 -6.23 36.23 -18.87
CA ALA A 20 -7.67 35.96 -18.82
C ALA A 20 -8.34 36.12 -20.21
N LYS A 21 -9.05 35.05 -20.59
CA LYS A 21 -10.22 34.94 -21.50
C LYS A 21 -10.11 35.31 -22.99
N GLY A 22 -10.68 34.41 -23.80
CA GLY A 22 -11.37 34.73 -25.05
C GLY A 22 -12.25 33.57 -25.54
N GLY A 23 -13.56 33.81 -25.73
CA GLY A 23 -14.44 32.99 -26.58
C GLY A 23 -15.56 32.19 -25.90
N THR A 24 -16.69 32.85 -25.61
CA THR A 24 -17.98 32.19 -25.37
C THR A 24 -18.55 31.65 -26.69
N GLY A 25 -18.60 30.33 -26.83
CA GLY A 25 -19.33 29.64 -27.88
C GLY A 25 -20.12 28.49 -27.27
N THR A 26 -21.44 28.65 -27.19
CA THR A 26 -22.39 27.62 -26.77
C THR A 26 -22.47 26.53 -27.83
N VAL A 27 -22.01 25.31 -27.50
CA VAL A 27 -22.31 24.09 -28.26
C VAL A 27 -22.86 23.05 -27.30
N SER A 28 -24.12 22.68 -27.52
CA SER A 28 -24.85 21.61 -26.86
C SER A 28 -24.21 20.25 -27.18
N MET A 29 -23.87 19.48 -26.13
CA MET A 29 -23.51 18.06 -26.24
C MET A 29 -24.74 17.20 -25.92
N PRO A 30 -24.94 16.05 -26.59
CA PRO A 30 -26.07 15.16 -26.38
C PRO A 30 -25.90 14.27 -25.15
N ASP A 31 -27.05 13.84 -24.62
CA ASP A 31 -27.27 13.05 -23.41
C ASP A 31 -26.33 11.86 -23.23
N SER A 32 -25.57 11.87 -22.13
CA SER A 32 -24.97 10.68 -21.53
C SER A 32 -25.96 10.08 -20.53
N GLN A 33 -26.42 8.87 -20.83
CA GLN A 33 -27.29 8.08 -19.97
C GLN A 33 -26.69 7.91 -18.56
N ASN A 34 -27.40 8.47 -17.57
CA ASN A 34 -27.15 8.26 -16.16
C ASN A 34 -27.44 6.80 -15.79
N PHE A 35 -26.42 6.06 -15.34
CA PHE A 35 -26.62 4.83 -14.59
C PHE A 35 -26.96 5.18 -13.14
N SER A 36 -28.25 5.14 -12.80
CA SER A 36 -28.72 5.16 -11.41
C SER A 36 -28.52 3.78 -10.79
N PHE A 37 -27.74 3.69 -9.72
CA PHE A 37 -27.73 2.50 -8.86
C PHE A 37 -28.97 2.54 -7.97
N ASN A 38 -29.91 1.63 -8.23
CA ASN A 38 -31.01 1.31 -7.33
C ASN A 38 -30.43 0.48 -6.18
N ASP A 39 -30.27 1.10 -5.02
CA ASP A 39 -29.93 0.43 -3.76
C ASP A 39 -31.23 -0.08 -3.13
N ASP A 40 -31.64 -1.28 -3.54
CA ASP A 40 -32.76 -1.99 -2.93
C ASP A 40 -32.36 -3.47 -2.78
N SER A 41 -31.49 -3.74 -1.81
CA SER A 41 -31.34 -5.07 -1.25
C SER A 41 -31.77 -5.04 0.22
N LYS A 42 -33.03 -5.43 0.44
CA LYS A 42 -33.61 -5.67 1.75
C LYS A 42 -32.79 -6.72 2.49
N THR A 43 -31.98 -6.29 3.44
CA THR A 43 -31.40 -7.16 4.47
C THR A 43 -32.51 -7.54 5.46
N VAL A 44 -32.85 -8.82 5.51
CA VAL A 44 -33.77 -9.38 6.50
C VAL A 44 -32.92 -9.89 7.67
N PHE A 45 -32.86 -9.12 8.74
CA PHE A 45 -32.55 -9.61 10.10
C PHE A 45 -33.40 -8.83 11.12
N PRO A 46 -33.85 -9.49 12.21
CA PRO A 46 -34.92 -9.00 13.07
C PRO A 46 -34.49 -7.83 13.96
N GLU A 47 -35.43 -6.90 14.17
CA GLU A 47 -35.35 -5.76 15.08
C GLU A 47 -35.04 -6.19 16.52
N ILE A 48 -33.95 -5.68 17.09
CA ILE A 48 -33.74 -5.65 18.55
C ILE A 48 -33.87 -4.19 19.01
N LYS A 49 -34.90 -3.96 19.82
CA LYS A 49 -35.27 -2.68 20.42
C LYS A 49 -34.24 -2.25 21.49
N THR A 50 -33.80 -1.00 21.36
CA THR A 50 -33.48 0.00 22.40
C THR A 50 -33.08 -0.46 23.81
N GLY A 51 -31.90 -0.02 24.24
CA GLY A 51 -31.64 0.34 25.64
C GLY A 51 -30.90 -0.69 26.48
N GLY A 52 -29.59 -0.80 26.27
CA GLY A 52 -28.67 -1.49 27.17
C GLY A 52 -27.24 -1.31 26.68
N ILE A 53 -26.38 -0.71 27.50
CA ILE A 53 -24.94 -0.60 27.23
C ILE A 53 -24.42 -2.02 26.98
N SER A 54 -24.02 -2.31 25.73
CA SER A 54 -23.50 -3.64 25.38
C SER A 54 -22.17 -3.86 26.11
N LYS A 55 -22.12 -4.93 26.89
CA LYS A 55 -20.90 -5.42 27.54
C LYS A 55 -19.79 -5.79 26.55
N ASP A 56 -20.08 -5.87 25.25
CA ASP A 56 -19.08 -6.07 24.19
C ASP A 56 -18.19 -4.85 23.95
N THR A 57 -18.50 -3.70 24.56
CA THR A 57 -17.63 -2.51 24.54
C THR A 57 -16.69 -2.39 25.76
N MET A 58 -16.66 -3.36 26.68
CA MET A 58 -15.78 -3.32 27.88
C MET A 58 -14.53 -4.21 27.83
N PHE A 59 -14.23 -4.82 26.68
CA PHE A 59 -12.90 -5.38 26.41
C PHE A 59 -12.43 -4.90 25.05
N SER A 60 -12.20 -3.59 24.97
CA SER A 60 -11.19 -3.07 24.05
C SER A 60 -9.87 -3.71 24.46
N ASN A 61 -9.53 -4.84 23.83
CA ASN A 61 -8.18 -5.39 23.78
C ASN A 61 -7.31 -4.46 22.91
N ALA A 62 -7.33 -3.16 23.19
CA ALA A 62 -6.33 -2.25 22.66
C ALA A 62 -4.98 -2.74 23.22
N PRO A 63 -3.98 -3.00 22.37
CA PRO A 63 -2.64 -3.46 22.77
C PRO A 63 -2.04 -2.66 23.95
N GLU A 64 -2.41 -1.38 24.03
CA GLU A 64 -2.03 -0.44 25.10
C GLU A 64 -2.47 -0.87 26.52
N ALA A 65 -3.60 -1.59 26.65
CA ALA A 65 -4.10 -2.07 27.96
C ALA A 65 -3.35 -3.31 28.47
N ILE A 66 -2.61 -4.01 27.60
CA ILE A 66 -1.87 -5.25 27.90
C ILE A 66 -0.34 -4.98 27.95
N GLY A 67 0.10 -3.73 27.70
CA GLY A 67 1.51 -3.35 27.71
C GLY A 67 2.23 -3.65 26.39
N GLU A 68 1.50 -3.91 25.31
CA GLU A 68 2.08 -4.14 23.99
C GLU A 68 2.50 -2.82 23.31
N ARG A 69 3.61 -2.87 22.58
CA ARG A 69 4.16 -1.77 21.78
C ARG A 69 3.10 -1.29 20.77
N ARG A 70 2.92 0.04 20.65
CA ARG A 70 2.06 0.65 19.61
C ARG A 70 2.44 0.11 18.23
N ARG A 71 1.43 -0.27 17.45
CA ARG A 71 1.59 -0.69 16.05
C ARG A 71 2.33 0.40 15.28
N ASP A 72 3.31 -0.01 14.48
CA ASP A 72 4.00 0.86 13.52
C ASP A 72 3.59 0.44 12.10
N ALA A 73 3.23 1.42 11.27
CA ALA A 73 2.88 1.20 9.87
C ALA A 73 4.03 0.57 9.07
N SER A 74 5.28 0.77 9.49
CA SER A 74 6.45 0.19 8.82
C SER A 74 6.63 -1.31 9.08
N GLU A 75 6.13 -1.80 10.21
CA GLU A 75 6.29 -3.19 10.63
C GLU A 75 5.17 -4.07 10.05
N VAL A 76 5.43 -5.37 9.93
CA VAL A 76 4.44 -6.32 9.40
C VAL A 76 3.75 -6.99 10.57
N ASP A 77 2.43 -6.80 10.61
CA ASP A 77 1.57 -7.43 11.59
C ASP A 77 0.77 -8.54 10.90
N LEU A 78 1.15 -9.78 11.19
CA LEU A 78 0.53 -10.98 10.62
C LEU A 78 -0.81 -11.34 11.31
N ALA A 79 -1.18 -10.66 12.40
CA ALA A 79 -2.46 -10.82 13.07
C ALA A 79 -3.62 -10.31 12.22
N LEU A 80 -3.35 -9.27 11.41
CA LEU A 80 -4.36 -8.50 10.71
C LEU A 80 -4.98 -9.32 9.58
N THR A 81 -6.31 -9.29 9.51
CA THR A 81 -7.07 -10.11 8.55
C THR A 81 -7.56 -9.32 7.34
N GLY A 82 -7.51 -7.99 7.37
CA GLY A 82 -7.98 -7.15 6.28
C GLY A 82 -7.78 -5.66 6.57
N PHE A 83 -8.06 -4.81 5.58
CA PHE A 83 -8.11 -3.36 5.78
C PHE A 83 -9.42 -2.92 6.44
N GLU A 84 -9.31 -1.98 7.39
CA GLU A 84 -10.46 -1.35 8.03
C GLU A 84 -11.28 -0.52 7.04
N LYS A 85 -12.57 -0.33 7.35
CA LYS A 85 -13.43 0.55 6.55
C LYS A 85 -13.03 2.00 6.80
N ILE A 86 -12.74 2.72 5.72
CA ILE A 86 -12.51 4.15 5.77
C ILE A 86 -13.85 4.86 5.97
N GLU A 87 -13.93 5.68 7.01
CA GLU A 87 -15.12 6.46 7.35
C GLU A 87 -14.95 7.94 7.00
N LYS A 88 -13.73 8.47 7.18
CA LYS A 88 -13.38 9.87 6.93
C LYS A 88 -12.31 9.94 5.84
N PHE A 89 -12.62 10.63 4.74
CA PHE A 89 -11.70 10.81 3.60
C PHE A 89 -11.00 12.18 3.61
N TYR A 90 -11.58 13.16 4.30
CA TYR A 90 -11.15 14.55 4.31
C TYR A 90 -11.47 15.19 5.66
N GLU A 91 -10.68 16.18 6.04
CA GLU A 91 -11.02 17.11 7.12
C GLU A 91 -12.23 17.98 6.76
N ASP A 92 -13.04 18.30 7.77
CA ASP A 92 -14.26 19.10 7.59
C ASP A 92 -13.93 20.51 7.08
N LYS A 93 -12.83 21.08 7.60
CA LYS A 93 -12.36 22.43 7.28
C LYS A 93 -10.99 22.39 6.63
N PRO A 94 -10.78 23.10 5.50
CA PRO A 94 -9.46 23.24 4.92
C PRO A 94 -8.57 24.07 5.86
N HIS A 95 -7.29 23.72 5.96
CA HIS A 95 -6.32 24.59 6.60
C HIS A 95 -6.04 25.83 5.72
N THR A 96 -5.56 26.93 6.30
CA THR A 96 -5.36 28.20 5.58
C THR A 96 -3.93 28.42 5.03
N LEU A 97 -3.02 27.44 5.18
CA LEU A 97 -1.63 27.57 4.74
C LEU A 97 -1.48 27.93 3.25
N PHE A 98 -2.37 27.43 2.39
CA PHE A 98 -2.31 27.67 0.94
C PHE A 98 -2.86 29.03 0.49
N ASP A 99 -3.44 29.79 1.41
CA ASP A 99 -3.93 31.15 1.16
C ASP A 99 -2.89 32.21 1.55
N SER A 100 -1.81 31.82 2.22
CA SER A 100 -0.71 32.71 2.58
C SER A 100 0.10 33.13 1.35
N SER A 101 0.30 34.43 1.17
CA SER A 101 1.24 34.99 0.18
C SER A 101 2.69 34.53 0.42
N GLU A 102 3.04 34.24 1.68
CA GLU A 102 4.37 33.82 2.10
C GLU A 102 4.66 32.34 1.83
N PHE A 103 3.68 31.55 1.39
CA PHE A 103 3.86 30.10 1.19
C PHE A 103 5.03 29.81 0.24
N TYR A 104 5.02 30.43 -0.94
CA TYR A 104 6.06 30.24 -1.96
C TYR A 104 7.45 30.66 -1.45
N LYS A 105 7.52 31.80 -0.75
CA LYS A 105 8.75 32.32 -0.15
C LYS A 105 9.27 31.39 0.93
N THR A 106 8.39 30.80 1.74
CA THR A 106 8.74 29.87 2.81
C THR A 106 9.26 28.54 2.26
N VAL A 107 8.68 28.03 1.16
CA VAL A 107 9.18 26.85 0.45
C VAL A 107 10.62 27.07 -0.04
N LEU A 108 10.90 28.22 -0.66
CA LEU A 108 12.23 28.52 -1.21
C LEU A 108 13.28 28.95 -0.16
N LYS A 109 12.84 29.44 1.01
CA LYS A 109 13.72 30.02 2.03
C LYS A 109 14.76 29.01 2.52
N GLY A 110 16.04 29.35 2.39
CA GLY A 110 17.15 28.56 2.92
C GLY A 110 17.56 27.34 2.07
N GLU A 111 17.18 27.30 0.79
CA GLU A 111 17.57 26.27 -0.21
C GLU A 111 18.53 26.81 -1.29
N GLY A 112 19.27 27.87 -0.96
CA GLY A 112 20.43 28.35 -1.73
C GLY A 112 20.20 28.63 -3.22
N GLU A 113 21.20 28.27 -4.04
CA GLU A 113 21.18 28.48 -5.49
C GLU A 113 20.09 27.68 -6.21
N ASN A 114 19.74 26.49 -5.70
CA ASN A 114 18.75 25.63 -6.34
C ASN A 114 17.34 26.23 -6.25
N ALA A 115 17.01 26.93 -5.15
CA ALA A 115 15.79 27.74 -5.07
C ALA A 115 15.76 28.86 -6.13
N GLN A 116 16.87 29.59 -6.30
CA GLN A 116 16.95 30.68 -7.29
C GLN A 116 16.82 30.16 -8.72
N ARG A 117 17.44 29.00 -9.03
CA ARG A 117 17.31 28.34 -10.33
C ARG A 117 15.87 27.89 -10.59
N LEU A 118 15.21 27.29 -9.60
CA LEU A 118 13.80 26.89 -9.71
C LEU A 118 12.89 28.09 -9.95
N HIS A 119 13.07 29.16 -9.17
CA HIS A 119 12.33 30.41 -9.34
C HIS A 119 12.50 30.97 -10.75
N THR A 120 13.75 31.13 -11.21
CA THR A 120 14.06 31.66 -12.55
C THR A 120 13.44 30.81 -13.66
N ALA A 121 13.55 29.47 -13.57
CA ALA A 121 12.99 28.56 -14.55
C ALA A 121 11.45 28.63 -14.56
N LEU A 122 10.82 28.70 -13.38
CA LEU A 122 9.37 28.78 -13.25
C LEU A 122 8.83 30.10 -13.81
N THR A 123 9.48 31.23 -13.51
CA THR A 123 9.09 32.54 -14.05
C THR A 123 9.15 32.55 -15.58
N LYS A 124 10.22 32.01 -16.18
CA LYS A 124 10.33 31.88 -17.65
C LYS A 124 9.25 30.98 -18.24
N PHE A 125 8.93 29.86 -17.58
CA PHE A 125 7.88 28.95 -18.03
C PHE A 125 6.49 29.61 -17.99
N LEU A 126 6.19 30.37 -16.93
CA LEU A 126 4.89 31.02 -16.76
C LEU A 126 4.68 32.22 -17.70
N THR A 127 5.75 32.96 -18.02
CA THR A 127 5.70 34.13 -18.92
C THR A 127 5.85 33.77 -20.40
N ALA A 128 6.29 32.55 -20.72
CA ALA A 128 6.47 32.11 -22.10
C ALA A 128 5.15 32.01 -22.88
N THR A 129 5.11 32.70 -24.02
CA THR A 129 3.98 32.71 -24.96
C THR A 129 4.18 31.77 -26.15
N ASP A 130 5.43 31.56 -26.61
CA ASP A 130 5.74 30.62 -27.69
C ASP A 130 5.68 29.16 -27.18
N PRO A 131 4.92 28.26 -27.83
CA PRO A 131 4.85 26.84 -27.47
C PRO A 131 6.19 26.10 -27.44
N LYS A 132 7.13 26.43 -28.34
CA LYS A 132 8.46 25.80 -28.39
C LYS A 132 9.31 26.18 -27.19
N ASP A 133 9.37 27.48 -26.90
CA ASP A 133 10.11 27.99 -25.75
C ASP A 133 9.49 27.50 -24.44
N ARG A 134 8.15 27.46 -24.35
CA ARG A 134 7.43 26.86 -23.21
C ARG A 134 7.82 25.41 -22.99
N GLY A 135 8.02 24.62 -24.06
CA GLY A 135 8.52 23.26 -23.98
C GLY A 135 9.93 23.15 -23.41
N VAL A 136 10.84 24.05 -23.81
CA VAL A 136 12.22 24.10 -23.29
C VAL A 136 12.22 24.53 -21.81
N PHE A 137 11.49 25.58 -21.46
CA PHE A 137 11.39 26.03 -20.07
C PHE A 137 10.72 25.00 -19.17
N LYS A 138 9.77 24.23 -19.68
CA LYS A 138 9.18 23.09 -18.95
C LYS A 138 10.25 22.07 -18.52
N GLN A 139 11.16 21.71 -19.42
CA GLN A 139 12.28 20.79 -19.10
C GLN A 139 13.26 21.42 -18.10
N GLN A 140 13.50 22.73 -18.20
CA GLN A 140 14.32 23.45 -17.22
C GLN A 140 13.69 23.45 -15.84
N VAL A 141 12.37 23.66 -15.74
CA VAL A 141 11.61 23.57 -14.48
C VAL A 141 11.69 22.17 -13.91
N GLU A 142 11.53 21.13 -14.74
CA GLU A 142 11.65 19.74 -14.29
C GLU A 142 13.02 19.48 -13.67
N SER A 143 14.09 19.85 -14.36
CA SER A 143 15.46 19.69 -13.85
C SER A 143 15.71 20.50 -12.56
N ALA A 144 15.29 21.77 -12.55
CA ALA A 144 15.47 22.64 -11.40
C ALA A 144 14.69 22.19 -10.16
N TYR A 145 13.45 21.69 -10.35
CA TYR A 145 12.63 21.17 -9.26
C TYR A 145 13.27 19.96 -8.60
N TRP A 146 13.75 19.00 -9.37
CA TRP A 146 14.40 17.81 -8.82
C TRP A 146 15.67 18.19 -8.04
N ASN A 147 16.52 19.06 -8.60
CA ASN A 147 17.71 19.57 -7.88
C ASN A 147 17.34 20.29 -6.57
N PHE A 148 16.26 21.07 -6.58
CA PHE A 148 15.72 21.73 -5.39
C PHE A 148 15.23 20.72 -4.33
N VAL A 149 14.49 19.69 -4.73
CA VAL A 149 14.03 18.63 -3.82
C VAL A 149 15.21 17.87 -3.19
N SER A 150 16.29 17.64 -3.93
CA SER A 150 17.48 16.92 -3.43
C SER A 150 18.05 17.54 -2.13
N GLU A 151 18.10 18.87 -2.02
CA GLU A 151 18.54 19.55 -0.79
C GLU A 151 17.50 19.43 0.34
N MET A 152 16.21 19.45 -0.01
CA MET A 152 15.11 19.35 0.96
C MET A 152 15.02 17.97 1.60
N VAL A 153 15.38 16.89 0.89
CA VAL A 153 15.34 15.51 1.41
C VAL A 153 16.13 15.38 2.71
N THR A 154 17.31 16.00 2.80
CA THR A 154 18.15 15.98 4.01
C THR A 154 17.44 16.61 5.22
N LYS A 155 16.71 17.72 4.98
CA LYS A 155 15.95 18.42 6.03
C LYS A 155 14.69 17.66 6.43
N ILE A 156 14.03 17.00 5.49
CA ILE A 156 12.85 16.15 5.74
C ILE A 156 13.26 14.90 6.52
N ALA A 157 14.32 14.22 6.09
CA ALA A 157 14.89 13.03 6.74
C ALA A 157 15.33 13.29 8.19
N SER A 158 15.74 14.53 8.50
CA SER A 158 16.09 14.97 9.86
C SER A 158 14.93 15.60 10.64
N ALA A 159 13.71 15.57 10.11
CA ALA A 159 12.50 16.17 10.69
C ALA A 159 12.61 17.68 10.99
N LYS A 160 13.46 18.41 10.25
CA LYS A 160 13.69 19.86 10.39
C LYS A 160 12.95 20.71 9.34
N ALA A 161 12.27 20.07 8.38
CA ALA A 161 11.53 20.76 7.33
C ALA A 161 10.21 21.38 7.86
N SER A 162 9.89 22.60 7.42
CA SER A 162 8.59 23.23 7.71
C SER A 162 7.45 22.54 6.97
N LYS A 163 6.20 22.83 7.36
CA LYS A 163 5.01 22.19 6.79
C LYS A 163 4.80 22.55 5.31
N GLU A 164 5.14 23.77 4.91
CA GLU A 164 5.11 24.22 3.51
C GLU A 164 6.09 23.41 2.65
N LYS A 165 7.29 23.14 3.20
CA LYS A 165 8.31 22.32 2.55
C LYS A 165 7.89 20.86 2.42
N GLN A 166 7.23 20.32 3.45
CA GLN A 166 6.62 19.00 3.39
C GLN A 166 5.57 18.93 2.29
N TYR A 167 4.67 19.91 2.20
CA TYR A 167 3.65 19.97 1.14
C TYR A 167 4.20 20.16 -0.27
N ALA A 168 5.31 20.89 -0.42
CA ALA A 168 6.01 21.01 -1.68
C ALA A 168 6.50 19.63 -2.18
N VAL A 169 7.06 18.79 -1.30
CA VAL A 169 7.51 17.43 -1.66
C VAL A 169 6.35 16.43 -1.76
N ARG A 170 5.38 16.53 -0.85
CA ARG A 170 4.21 15.65 -0.77
C ARG A 170 3.33 15.73 -2.01
N TYR A 171 2.98 16.94 -2.43
CA TYR A 171 2.01 17.19 -3.49
C TYR A 171 2.64 17.72 -4.77
N GLY A 172 3.92 18.09 -4.77
CA GLY A 172 4.48 18.96 -5.82
C GLY A 172 3.95 20.39 -5.72
N LEU A 173 3.38 20.79 -4.57
CA LEU A 173 2.73 22.08 -4.39
C LEU A 173 3.77 23.15 -4.01
N VAL A 174 4.38 23.75 -5.02
CA VAL A 174 5.35 24.85 -4.82
C VAL A 174 4.66 26.21 -4.76
N LEU A 175 3.73 26.47 -5.70
CA LEU A 175 3.05 27.75 -5.85
C LEU A 175 1.52 27.55 -5.87
N PRO A 176 0.81 27.80 -4.75
CA PRO A 176 -0.64 27.56 -4.65
C PRO A 176 -1.50 28.31 -5.66
N THR A 177 -1.04 29.45 -6.16
CA THR A 177 -1.76 30.25 -7.18
C THR A 177 -1.85 29.55 -8.54
N LEU A 178 -1.10 28.48 -8.77
CA LEU A 178 -1.25 27.63 -9.96
C LEU A 178 -2.53 26.78 -9.93
N LEU A 179 -3.21 26.70 -8.79
CA LEU A 179 -4.45 25.95 -8.60
C LEU A 179 -5.70 26.83 -8.58
N THR A 180 -6.85 26.23 -8.85
CA THR A 180 -8.15 26.85 -8.58
C THR A 180 -8.45 26.83 -7.08
N THR A 181 -9.36 27.69 -6.60
CA THR A 181 -9.79 27.67 -5.18
C THR A 181 -10.31 26.29 -4.76
N SER A 182 -11.12 25.65 -5.60
CA SER A 182 -11.63 24.30 -5.32
C SER A 182 -10.52 23.24 -5.23
N GLN A 183 -9.47 23.36 -6.03
CA GLN A 183 -8.31 22.46 -5.96
C GLN A 183 -7.51 22.73 -4.68
N LYS A 184 -7.26 24.00 -4.33
CA LYS A 184 -6.58 24.35 -3.07
C LYS A 184 -7.34 23.78 -1.87
N ASP A 185 -8.65 23.96 -1.82
CA ASP A 185 -9.50 23.45 -0.74
C ASP A 185 -9.45 21.93 -0.64
N LEU A 186 -9.42 21.22 -1.78
CA LEU A 186 -9.28 19.77 -1.81
C LEU A 186 -7.99 19.32 -1.12
N PHE A 187 -6.84 19.88 -1.50
CA PHE A 187 -5.55 19.52 -0.89
C PHE A 187 -5.44 19.95 0.57
N ALA A 188 -6.04 21.09 0.94
CA ALA A 188 -6.02 21.62 2.30
C ALA A 188 -6.89 20.80 3.28
N LYS A 189 -7.75 19.92 2.76
CA LYS A 189 -8.58 19.00 3.54
C LYS A 189 -8.01 17.58 3.63
N ILE A 190 -6.89 17.28 2.97
CA ILE A 190 -6.29 15.94 3.06
C ILE A 190 -5.82 15.70 4.51
N ILE A 191 -6.11 14.52 5.04
CA ILE A 191 -5.74 14.13 6.39
C ILE A 191 -4.23 13.84 6.42
N ASP A 192 -3.48 14.58 7.23
CA ASP A 192 -2.04 14.37 7.36
C ASP A 192 -1.73 13.10 8.17
N GLU A 193 -2.50 12.86 9.23
CA GLU A 193 -2.28 11.78 10.20
C GLU A 193 -2.61 10.39 9.63
N ASN A 194 -1.77 9.40 9.93
CA ASN A 194 -2.02 8.00 9.57
C ASN A 194 -2.80 7.30 10.69
N SER A 195 -4.07 7.68 10.86
CA SER A 195 -4.95 7.12 11.91
C SER A 195 -5.17 5.61 11.78
N TYR A 196 -5.20 5.10 10.55
CA TYR A 196 -5.37 3.68 10.24
C TYR A 196 -4.09 2.84 10.45
N CYS A 197 -2.94 3.47 10.71
CA CYS A 197 -1.65 2.80 10.90
C CYS A 197 -1.28 1.85 9.72
N GLU A 198 -1.57 2.28 8.49
CA GLU A 198 -1.32 1.50 7.28
C GLU A 198 -0.09 1.99 6.51
N ALA A 199 0.54 1.09 5.76
CA ALA A 199 1.84 1.30 5.09
C ALA A 199 1.74 2.15 3.79
N VAL A 200 1.01 3.26 3.83
CA VAL A 200 0.82 4.19 2.71
C VAL A 200 1.49 5.52 3.05
N TYR A 201 2.57 5.81 2.32
CA TYR A 201 3.46 6.93 2.59
C TYR A 201 3.39 7.97 1.49
N TYR A 202 3.19 9.22 1.90
CA TYR A 202 3.54 10.35 1.06
C TYR A 202 5.05 10.47 0.94
N LEU A 203 5.52 11.15 -0.11
CA LEU A 203 6.95 11.18 -0.41
C LEU A 203 7.80 11.81 0.71
N ASP A 204 7.29 12.85 1.38
CA ASP A 204 7.95 13.45 2.54
C ASP A 204 8.03 12.48 3.74
N GLU A 205 6.99 11.70 3.96
CA GLU A 205 6.94 10.69 5.03
C GLU A 205 7.90 9.54 4.72
N TRP A 206 7.94 9.09 3.46
CA TRP A 206 8.84 8.04 3.00
C TRP A 206 10.31 8.39 3.29
N PHE A 207 10.74 9.61 2.90
CA PHE A 207 12.09 10.08 3.21
C PHE A 207 12.36 10.20 4.71
N ARG A 208 11.36 10.63 5.49
CA ARG A 208 11.46 10.73 6.95
C ARG A 208 11.63 9.36 7.60
N GLU A 209 10.80 8.38 7.26
CA GLU A 209 10.88 7.04 7.86
C GLU A 209 12.18 6.32 7.49
N ILE A 210 12.73 6.56 6.29
CA ILE A 210 14.07 6.10 5.92
C ILE A 210 15.16 6.83 6.72
N GLY A 211 15.06 8.16 6.84
CA GLY A 211 16.00 8.98 7.62
C GLY A 211 16.07 8.60 9.10
N CYS A 212 14.92 8.23 9.68
CA CYS A 212 14.80 7.70 11.04
C CYS A 212 15.24 6.23 11.17
N GLY A 213 15.57 5.54 10.07
CA GLY A 213 16.02 4.15 10.07
C GLY A 213 14.93 3.10 10.28
N LYS A 214 13.65 3.48 10.21
CA LYS A 214 12.51 2.55 10.33
C LYS A 214 12.27 1.73 9.06
N ILE A 215 12.55 2.34 7.91
CA ILE A 215 12.42 1.71 6.60
C ILE A 215 13.80 1.65 5.94
N SER A 216 14.15 0.50 5.35
CA SER A 216 15.40 0.36 4.60
C SER A 216 15.28 1.09 3.24
N PRO A 217 16.35 1.73 2.74
CA PRO A 217 16.37 2.27 1.38
C PRO A 217 16.02 1.21 0.32
N SER A 218 15.46 1.63 -0.80
CA SER A 218 15.02 0.74 -1.87
C SER A 218 16.21 0.06 -2.53
N ALA A 219 16.06 -1.24 -2.82
CA ALA A 219 17.03 -1.95 -3.61
C ALA A 219 17.11 -1.34 -5.02
N THR A 220 18.32 -1.17 -5.53
CA THR A 220 18.59 -0.78 -6.91
C THR A 220 19.59 -1.77 -7.51
N ASP A 221 19.42 -2.10 -8.80
CA ASP A 221 20.37 -2.95 -9.52
C ASP A 221 21.69 -2.22 -9.81
N GLU A 222 21.68 -0.88 -9.78
CA GLU A 222 22.85 -0.01 -9.96
C GLU A 222 23.65 0.15 -8.66
N VAL A 223 24.12 -0.95 -8.06
CA VAL A 223 25.16 -0.83 -7.04
C VAL A 223 26.45 -0.47 -7.76
N LYS A 224 26.85 0.81 -7.71
CA LYS A 224 28.26 1.19 -7.90
C LYS A 224 29.03 0.43 -6.83
N VAL A 225 29.60 -0.72 -7.18
CA VAL A 225 30.49 -1.49 -6.32
C VAL A 225 31.70 -0.60 -6.06
N SER A 226 31.63 0.20 -5.00
CA SER A 226 32.83 0.84 -4.48
C SER A 226 33.74 -0.28 -4.00
N LYS A 227 35.04 -0.13 -4.28
CA LYS A 227 36.06 -1.16 -4.12
C LYS A 227 36.01 -1.77 -2.72
N LYS A 228 36.09 -3.11 -2.65
CA LYS A 228 36.36 -3.97 -1.47
C LYS A 228 36.64 -3.16 -0.19
N ASP A 229 35.60 -2.97 0.61
CA ASP A 229 35.71 -2.43 1.97
C ASP A 229 35.17 -3.50 2.93
N ASP A 230 35.95 -3.94 3.90
CA ASP A 230 35.51 -4.93 4.91
C ASP A 230 34.25 -4.46 5.64
N ASN A 231 34.05 -3.14 5.72
CA ASN A 231 32.85 -2.48 6.23
C ASN A 231 31.60 -2.78 5.37
N SER A 232 31.73 -2.87 4.05
CA SER A 232 30.61 -3.21 3.16
C SER A 232 30.13 -4.67 3.35
N ARG A 233 31.09 -5.59 3.54
CA ARG A 233 30.80 -7.00 3.82
C ARG A 233 30.18 -7.18 5.20
N PHE A 234 30.67 -6.44 6.18
CA PHE A 234 30.10 -6.41 7.52
C PHE A 234 28.65 -5.89 7.53
N ASN A 235 28.38 -4.78 6.84
CA ASN A 235 27.02 -4.24 6.69
C ASN A 235 26.08 -5.24 5.99
N GLN A 236 26.55 -5.95 4.96
CA GLN A 236 25.74 -7.01 4.32
C GLN A 236 25.42 -8.17 5.28
N LEU A 237 26.37 -8.56 6.13
CA LEU A 237 26.13 -9.60 7.15
C LEU A 237 25.12 -9.12 8.19
N LEU A 238 25.23 -7.87 8.64
CA LEU A 238 24.32 -7.25 9.58
C LEU A 238 22.89 -7.15 9.00
N GLU A 239 22.73 -6.68 7.77
CA GLU A 239 21.41 -6.61 7.11
C GLU A 239 20.80 -8.00 6.90
N LYS A 240 21.62 -8.99 6.55
CA LYS A 240 21.17 -10.38 6.46
C LYS A 240 20.70 -10.93 7.81
N ALA A 241 21.42 -10.65 8.89
CA ALA A 241 21.04 -11.07 10.23
C ALA A 241 19.77 -10.37 10.70
N LYS A 242 19.63 -9.05 10.45
CA LYS A 242 18.40 -8.29 10.72
C LYS A 242 17.18 -8.86 9.98
N GLY A 243 17.32 -9.18 8.69
CA GLY A 243 16.22 -9.76 7.91
C GLY A 243 15.77 -11.12 8.43
N LYS A 244 16.72 -11.97 8.87
CA LYS A 244 16.40 -13.24 9.55
C LYS A 244 15.70 -13.02 10.89
N PHE A 245 16.21 -12.10 11.72
CA PHE A 245 15.62 -11.76 13.00
C PHE A 245 14.17 -11.28 12.86
N GLN A 246 13.92 -10.33 11.96
CA GLN A 246 12.57 -9.84 11.67
C GLN A 246 11.62 -10.96 11.21
N THR A 247 12.13 -11.90 10.40
CA THR A 247 11.34 -13.07 9.98
C THR A 247 10.96 -13.93 11.17
N ALA A 248 11.91 -14.25 12.04
CA ALA A 248 11.67 -15.08 13.22
C ALA A 248 10.72 -14.38 14.22
N GLU A 249 10.90 -13.08 14.45
CA GLU A 249 10.05 -12.25 15.32
C GLU A 249 8.60 -12.22 14.83
N ASN A 250 8.38 -11.93 13.54
CA ASN A 250 7.03 -11.86 12.98
C ASN A 250 6.31 -13.22 13.04
N LEU A 251 7.01 -14.32 12.74
CA LEU A 251 6.44 -15.66 12.81
C LEU A 251 6.13 -16.08 14.25
N LEU A 252 7.01 -15.74 15.20
CA LEU A 252 6.80 -16.00 16.62
C LEU A 252 5.56 -15.25 17.16
N ARG A 253 5.46 -13.94 16.86
CA ARG A 253 4.32 -13.11 17.25
C ARG A 253 3.01 -13.64 16.67
N ALA A 254 2.99 -13.92 15.37
CA ALA A 254 1.82 -14.49 14.69
C ALA A 254 1.36 -15.80 15.35
N LYS A 255 2.32 -16.66 15.72
CA LYS A 255 2.00 -17.94 16.38
C LYS A 255 1.46 -17.74 17.80
N SER A 256 2.00 -16.78 18.56
CA SER A 256 1.52 -16.44 19.89
C SER A 256 0.07 -15.93 19.87
N GLU A 257 -0.26 -15.09 18.89
CA GLU A 257 -1.63 -14.60 18.69
C GLU A 257 -2.57 -15.70 18.20
N GLU A 258 -2.11 -16.59 17.32
CA GLU A 258 -2.88 -17.76 16.88
C GLU A 258 -3.26 -18.65 18.08
N ILE A 259 -2.32 -18.89 19.00
CA ILE A 259 -2.57 -19.63 20.24
C ILE A 259 -3.59 -18.89 21.09
N SER A 260 -3.42 -17.58 21.31
CA SER A 260 -4.34 -16.78 22.13
C SER A 260 -5.77 -16.82 21.58
N ARG A 261 -5.94 -16.67 20.25
CA ARG A 261 -7.23 -16.80 19.57
C ARG A 261 -7.82 -18.21 19.71
N PHE A 262 -6.98 -19.24 19.63
CA PHE A 262 -7.43 -20.62 19.75
C PHE A 262 -7.82 -20.98 21.19
N GLU A 263 -7.10 -20.46 22.19
CA GLU A 263 -7.47 -20.55 23.61
C GLU A 263 -8.82 -19.88 23.87
N ASP A 264 -9.04 -18.68 23.34
CA ASP A 264 -10.32 -17.98 23.47
C ASP A 264 -11.46 -18.73 22.77
N SER A 265 -11.19 -19.33 21.60
CA SER A 265 -12.14 -20.23 20.94
C SER A 265 -12.47 -21.46 21.81
N ILE A 266 -11.49 -22.05 22.50
CA ILE A 266 -11.73 -23.16 23.44
C ILE A 266 -12.55 -22.68 24.64
N LYS A 267 -12.26 -21.51 25.21
CA LYS A 267 -13.03 -20.92 26.32
C LYS A 267 -14.49 -20.71 25.92
N GLN A 268 -14.73 -20.10 24.76
CA GLN A 268 -16.09 -19.91 24.23
C GLN A 268 -16.79 -21.25 24.02
N TYR A 269 -16.10 -22.21 23.40
CA TYR A 269 -16.64 -23.54 23.14
C TYR A 269 -17.03 -24.29 24.43
N ILE A 270 -16.20 -24.21 25.47
CA ILE A 270 -16.50 -24.77 26.79
C ILE A 270 -17.67 -24.02 27.44
N SER A 271 -17.73 -22.70 27.28
CA SER A 271 -18.85 -21.91 27.81
C SER A 271 -20.18 -22.28 27.14
N GLU A 272 -20.19 -22.58 25.84
CA GLU A 272 -21.35 -23.05 25.11
C GLU A 272 -21.78 -24.45 25.57
N ILE A 273 -20.82 -25.36 25.78
CA ILE A 273 -21.10 -26.70 26.34
C ILE A 273 -21.83 -26.58 27.67
N PHE A 274 -21.42 -25.64 28.54
CA PHE A 274 -22.01 -25.46 29.87
C PHE A 274 -23.21 -24.51 29.91
N SER A 275 -23.70 -24.05 28.75
CA SER A 275 -24.94 -23.27 28.68
C SER A 275 -26.16 -24.19 28.83
N HIS A 276 -27.01 -23.94 29.82
CA HIS A 276 -28.22 -24.74 30.04
C HIS A 276 -29.45 -23.84 29.96
N ASP A 277 -30.45 -24.26 29.18
CA ASP A 277 -31.76 -23.65 29.25
C ASP A 277 -32.45 -23.97 30.58
N ILE A 278 -33.29 -23.05 31.04
CA ILE A 278 -34.14 -23.29 32.22
C ILE A 278 -35.38 -24.03 31.74
N LYS A 279 -35.64 -25.21 32.30
CA LYS A 279 -36.78 -26.03 31.90
C LYS A 279 -38.09 -25.34 32.31
N GLY A 280 -38.97 -25.06 31.34
CA GLY A 280 -40.31 -24.55 31.61
C GLY A 280 -41.08 -25.47 32.56
N ASN A 281 -41.62 -24.88 33.63
CA ASN A 281 -42.37 -25.45 34.77
C ASN A 281 -41.60 -25.87 36.03
N ILE A 282 -40.26 -25.84 36.08
CA ILE A 282 -39.54 -26.01 37.37
C ILE A 282 -38.53 -24.89 37.54
N SER A 283 -38.85 -23.95 38.44
CA SER A 283 -37.98 -22.83 38.76
C SER A 283 -36.63 -23.33 39.30
N GLY A 284 -35.53 -22.89 38.68
CA GLY A 284 -34.16 -23.17 39.13
C GLY A 284 -33.54 -24.49 38.68
N VAL A 285 -34.21 -25.32 37.86
CA VAL A 285 -33.63 -26.59 37.38
C VAL A 285 -33.12 -26.47 35.94
N LYS A 286 -31.83 -26.75 35.76
CA LYS A 286 -31.15 -26.81 34.46
C LYS A 286 -31.70 -27.96 33.61
N THR A 287 -31.79 -27.78 32.30
CA THR A 287 -32.07 -28.87 31.36
C THR A 287 -30.90 -29.86 31.27
N VAL A 288 -31.19 -31.09 30.87
CA VAL A 288 -30.16 -32.09 30.52
C VAL A 288 -29.40 -31.63 29.29
N TYR A 289 -28.15 -32.06 29.13
CA TYR A 289 -27.36 -31.78 27.94
C TYR A 289 -28.08 -32.23 26.67
N SER A 290 -28.11 -31.35 25.67
CA SER A 290 -28.59 -31.68 24.34
C SER A 290 -27.66 -32.68 23.64
N GLU A 291 -28.15 -33.36 22.60
CA GLU A 291 -27.30 -34.23 21.77
C GLU A 291 -26.14 -33.47 21.12
N SER A 292 -26.36 -32.20 20.74
CA SER A 292 -25.30 -31.33 20.23
C SER A 292 -24.22 -31.06 21.28
N GLN A 293 -24.60 -30.77 22.53
CA GLN A 293 -23.63 -30.56 23.62
C GLN A 293 -22.84 -31.84 23.96
N LYS A 294 -23.49 -33.01 23.94
CA LYS A 294 -22.80 -34.29 24.16
C LYS A 294 -21.77 -34.58 23.06
N GLN A 295 -22.10 -34.29 21.79
CA GLN A 295 -21.13 -34.37 20.70
C GLN A 295 -19.98 -33.38 20.89
N GLN A 296 -20.31 -32.14 21.29
CA GLN A 296 -19.30 -31.12 21.53
C GLN A 296 -18.32 -31.50 22.63
N ILE A 297 -18.80 -32.10 23.73
CA ILE A 297 -17.99 -32.65 24.83
C ILE A 297 -16.98 -33.67 24.30
N GLY A 298 -17.39 -34.56 23.39
CA GLY A 298 -16.51 -35.56 22.77
C GLY A 298 -15.34 -34.95 21.99
N GLN A 299 -15.54 -33.78 21.38
CA GLN A 299 -14.54 -33.10 20.55
C GLN A 299 -13.56 -32.22 21.34
N VAL A 300 -13.76 -32.00 22.64
CA VAL A 300 -12.88 -31.16 23.46
C VAL A 300 -11.44 -31.68 23.43
N ASN A 301 -11.26 -33.01 23.51
CA ASN A 301 -9.92 -33.63 23.47
C ASN A 301 -9.17 -33.35 22.16
N GLU A 302 -9.86 -33.28 21.02
CA GLU A 302 -9.24 -32.98 19.73
C GLU A 302 -8.75 -31.54 19.67
N ARG A 303 -9.55 -30.59 20.20
CA ARG A 303 -9.15 -29.19 20.33
C ARG A 303 -7.94 -29.03 21.24
N LEU A 304 -7.91 -29.71 22.39
CA LEU A 304 -6.75 -29.67 23.29
C LEU A 304 -5.49 -30.29 22.65
N LYS A 305 -5.62 -31.38 21.89
CA LYS A 305 -4.50 -31.94 21.12
C LYS A 305 -3.97 -30.94 20.08
N LYS A 306 -4.86 -30.20 19.42
CA LYS A 306 -4.46 -29.14 18.48
C LYS A 306 -3.71 -28.02 19.20
N LEU A 307 -4.16 -27.59 20.39
CA LEU A 307 -3.46 -26.59 21.20
C LEU A 307 -2.03 -27.03 21.54
N LEU A 308 -1.82 -28.29 21.94
CA LEU A 308 -0.49 -28.84 22.19
C LEU A 308 0.41 -28.87 20.95
N ASN A 309 -0.16 -29.03 19.75
CA ASN A 309 0.62 -28.94 18.51
C ASN A 309 1.01 -27.48 18.22
N LEU A 310 0.12 -26.52 18.47
CA LEU A 310 0.44 -25.09 18.33
C LEU A 310 1.57 -24.68 19.30
N ASP A 311 1.54 -25.16 20.54
CA ASP A 311 2.58 -24.92 21.55
C ASP A 311 3.96 -25.46 21.10
N LYS A 312 4.02 -26.69 20.56
CA LYS A 312 5.26 -27.24 19.98
C LYS A 312 5.81 -26.39 18.83
N GLU A 313 4.92 -25.84 17.99
CA GLU A 313 5.32 -24.93 16.92
C GLU A 313 5.82 -23.59 17.44
N LEU A 314 5.19 -23.05 18.49
CA LEU A 314 5.61 -21.83 19.18
C LEU A 314 7.02 -22.02 19.78
N GLN A 315 7.27 -23.15 20.45
CA GLN A 315 8.58 -23.47 21.00
C GLN A 315 9.66 -23.46 19.90
N ARG A 316 9.39 -24.06 18.73
CA ARG A 316 10.32 -24.04 17.59
C ARG A 316 10.59 -22.61 17.11
N PHE A 317 9.55 -21.78 16.97
CA PHE A 317 9.73 -20.38 16.56
C PHE A 317 10.49 -19.56 17.61
N TYR A 318 10.31 -19.86 18.89
CA TYR A 318 11.04 -19.21 19.97
C TYR A 318 12.54 -19.54 19.95
N GLU A 319 12.89 -20.80 19.65
CA GLU A 319 14.29 -21.22 19.47
C GLU A 319 14.92 -20.53 18.25
N GLU A 320 14.22 -20.48 17.10
CA GLU A 320 14.65 -19.75 15.89
C GLU A 320 14.85 -18.24 16.17
N TYR A 321 13.94 -17.62 16.93
CA TYR A 321 14.04 -16.22 17.34
C TYR A 321 15.27 -15.96 18.21
N LYS A 322 15.51 -16.82 19.21
CA LYS A 322 16.65 -16.68 20.13
C LYS A 322 17.99 -16.79 19.40
N GLU A 323 18.11 -17.69 18.43
CA GLU A 323 19.30 -17.82 17.59
C GLU A 323 19.52 -16.55 16.75
N ALA A 324 18.47 -16.06 16.09
CA ALA A 324 18.56 -14.87 15.25
C ALA A 324 18.85 -13.58 16.06
N ASP A 325 18.30 -13.45 17.26
CA ASP A 325 18.56 -12.35 18.19
C ASP A 325 20.02 -12.35 18.65
N ALA A 326 20.56 -13.51 19.01
CA ALA A 326 21.96 -13.66 19.38
C ALA A 326 22.90 -13.26 18.22
N ASP A 327 22.59 -13.68 17.00
CA ASP A 327 23.33 -13.30 15.80
C ASP A 327 23.35 -11.78 15.60
N VAL A 328 22.18 -11.12 15.67
CA VAL A 328 22.07 -9.66 15.50
C VAL A 328 22.79 -8.91 16.60
N ARG A 329 22.65 -9.31 17.86
CA ARG A 329 23.36 -8.69 19.00
C ARG A 329 24.87 -8.79 18.82
N SER A 330 25.38 -9.97 18.47
CA SER A 330 26.81 -10.18 18.27
C SER A 330 27.41 -9.33 17.13
N LEU A 331 26.59 -9.02 16.11
CA LEU A 331 26.99 -8.15 14.99
C LEU A 331 26.82 -6.67 15.34
N ARG A 332 25.78 -6.28 16.08
CA ARG A 332 25.61 -4.89 16.55
C ARG A 332 26.72 -4.47 17.51
N GLU A 333 27.06 -5.32 18.48
CA GLU A 333 28.16 -5.03 19.42
C GLU A 333 29.49 -4.77 18.71
N LYS A 334 29.75 -5.46 17.59
CA LYS A 334 30.93 -5.23 16.74
C LYS A 334 30.83 -3.91 15.96
N ALA A 335 29.63 -3.50 15.58
CA ALA A 335 29.37 -2.24 14.88
C ALA A 335 29.49 -1.03 15.81
N ASP A 336 28.95 -1.13 17.02
CA ASP A 336 28.99 -0.07 18.03
C ASP A 336 30.41 0.18 18.53
N ALA A 337 31.23 -0.86 18.61
CA ALA A 337 32.67 -0.75 18.88
C ALA A 337 33.46 0.01 17.80
N THR A 338 32.88 0.17 16.60
CA THR A 338 33.44 0.98 15.49
C THR A 338 32.81 2.36 15.35
N GLY A 339 31.84 2.71 16.21
CA GLY A 339 31.21 4.02 16.31
C GLY A 339 30.15 4.28 15.24
N GLY A 340 28.87 4.22 15.63
CA GLY A 340 27.84 4.99 14.93
C GLY A 340 26.42 4.42 14.99
N GLU A 341 25.64 4.85 15.98
CA GLU A 341 24.21 5.09 15.76
C GLU A 341 24.08 6.46 15.06
N ALA A 342 24.13 6.45 13.73
CA ALA A 342 23.93 7.65 12.91
C ALA A 342 22.55 7.58 12.25
N THR A 343 21.79 8.68 12.36
CA THR A 343 20.62 8.95 11.51
C THR A 343 20.93 8.58 10.06
N ASN A 344 20.06 7.80 9.40
CA ASN A 344 20.29 7.24 8.07
C ASN A 344 20.00 8.28 6.96
N VAL A 345 20.53 9.49 7.13
CA VAL A 345 20.37 10.61 6.20
C VAL A 345 20.99 10.25 4.85
N SER A 346 22.11 9.54 4.84
CA SER A 346 22.74 9.04 3.61
C SER A 346 21.83 8.06 2.86
N GLY A 347 21.10 7.19 3.56
CA GLY A 347 20.11 6.31 2.97
C GLY A 347 18.94 7.07 2.35
N ALA A 348 18.43 8.11 3.02
CA ALA A 348 17.38 8.96 2.49
C ALA A 348 17.83 9.74 1.23
N THR A 349 19.07 10.23 1.21
CA THR A 349 19.66 10.88 0.02
C THR A 349 19.86 9.90 -1.13
N GLY A 350 20.23 8.64 -0.85
CA GLY A 350 20.28 7.59 -1.87
C GLY A 350 18.91 7.25 -2.45
N GLU A 351 17.87 7.27 -1.61
CA GLU A 351 16.49 7.01 -2.03
C GLU A 351 15.94 8.07 -3.00
N TYR A 352 16.44 9.31 -2.92
CA TYR A 352 16.00 10.39 -3.80
C TYR A 352 16.15 10.04 -5.30
N ASP A 353 17.28 9.44 -5.69
CA ASP A 353 17.51 9.05 -7.09
C ASP A 353 16.55 7.92 -7.51
N THR A 354 16.30 6.95 -6.63
CA THR A 354 15.33 5.87 -6.80
C THR A 354 13.92 6.42 -7.01
N VAL A 355 13.47 7.32 -6.13
CA VAL A 355 12.16 8.00 -6.25
C VAL A 355 12.04 8.76 -7.56
N ARG A 356 13.10 9.45 -8.00
CA ARG A 356 13.09 10.18 -9.26
C ARG A 356 12.92 9.24 -10.45
N GLN A 357 13.51 8.04 -10.40
CA GLN A 357 13.28 7.00 -11.40
C GLN A 357 11.84 6.49 -11.35
N MET A 358 11.32 6.20 -10.15
CA MET A 358 9.92 5.78 -9.98
C MET A 358 8.94 6.81 -10.54
N ALA A 359 9.17 8.10 -10.26
CA ALA A 359 8.36 9.20 -10.77
C ALA A 359 8.32 9.21 -12.32
N LYS A 360 9.47 9.02 -12.98
CA LYS A 360 9.52 8.87 -14.44
C LYS A 360 8.75 7.66 -14.94
N MET A 361 8.86 6.52 -14.26
CA MET A 361 8.16 5.29 -14.63
C MET A 361 6.64 5.42 -14.52
N THR A 362 6.12 6.09 -13.47
CA THR A 362 4.67 6.30 -13.32
C THR A 362 4.06 7.14 -14.46
N CYS A 363 4.81 8.13 -14.97
CA CYS A 363 4.41 8.93 -16.13
C CYS A 363 4.48 8.13 -17.44
N GLY A 364 5.48 7.25 -17.58
CA GLY A 364 5.79 6.55 -18.82
C GLY A 364 6.47 7.44 -19.87
N ARG A 365 6.96 6.83 -20.97
CA ARG A 365 7.85 7.49 -21.96
C ARG A 365 7.26 8.73 -22.65
N LYS A 366 5.93 8.77 -22.82
CA LYS A 366 5.20 9.88 -23.46
C LYS A 366 4.37 10.68 -22.46
N GLY A 367 4.58 10.44 -21.16
CA GLY A 367 3.81 11.04 -20.09
C GLY A 367 4.21 12.48 -19.80
N ASN A 368 3.41 13.13 -18.96
CA ASN A 368 3.74 14.45 -18.45
C ASN A 368 4.63 14.34 -17.20
N HIS A 369 5.92 14.65 -17.35
CA HIS A 369 6.90 14.64 -16.26
C HIS A 369 6.99 15.96 -15.48
N PHE A 370 6.08 16.91 -15.74
CA PHE A 370 6.07 18.17 -15.01
C PHE A 370 5.85 17.91 -13.51
N PRO A 371 6.76 18.33 -12.62
CA PRO A 371 6.74 17.87 -11.24
C PRO A 371 5.98 18.81 -10.29
N ILE A 372 5.54 19.97 -10.77
CA ILE A 372 4.81 20.96 -9.97
C ILE A 372 3.30 20.76 -10.19
N LEU A 373 2.55 20.78 -9.09
CA LEU A 373 1.10 20.73 -9.07
C LEU A 373 0.51 22.00 -9.73
N SER A 374 -0.24 21.82 -10.81
CA SER A 374 -0.78 22.90 -11.64
C SER A 374 -2.14 22.52 -12.21
N ARG A 375 -3.04 23.50 -12.25
CA ARG A 375 -4.39 23.35 -12.85
C ARG A 375 -4.37 22.92 -14.31
N GLU A 376 -3.28 23.18 -15.04
CA GLU A 376 -3.14 22.85 -16.47
C GLU A 376 -3.12 21.32 -16.69
N TYR A 377 -2.52 20.60 -15.75
CA TYR A 377 -2.22 19.18 -15.86
C TYR A 377 -3.04 18.31 -14.91
N PHE A 378 -3.55 18.88 -13.82
CA PHE A 378 -4.40 18.18 -12.87
C PHE A 378 -5.77 17.86 -13.48
N ARG A 379 -6.06 16.56 -13.68
CA ARG A 379 -7.31 16.06 -14.29
C ARG A 379 -8.11 15.13 -13.37
N SER A 380 -7.52 14.70 -12.25
CA SER A 380 -8.11 13.71 -11.36
C SER A 380 -9.33 14.27 -10.63
N THR A 381 -10.33 13.42 -10.42
CA THR A 381 -11.46 13.72 -9.53
C THR A 381 -11.03 13.55 -8.08
N SER A 382 -11.76 14.08 -7.11
CA SER A 382 -11.44 13.92 -5.68
C SER A 382 -11.26 12.45 -5.27
N ASN A 383 -12.07 11.55 -5.84
CA ASN A 383 -12.02 10.11 -5.53
C ASN A 383 -10.84 9.39 -6.18
N ASP A 384 -10.24 9.97 -7.23
CA ASP A 384 -9.11 9.41 -7.97
C ASP A 384 -7.78 10.06 -7.59
N VAL A 385 -7.76 11.10 -6.75
CA VAL A 385 -6.51 11.59 -6.17
C VAL A 385 -5.95 10.50 -5.26
N GLY A 386 -4.67 10.17 -5.43
CA GLY A 386 -3.92 9.25 -4.59
C GLY A 386 -3.66 9.84 -3.20
N THR A 387 -4.70 9.93 -2.38
CA THR A 387 -4.61 10.15 -0.94
C THR A 387 -4.49 8.81 -0.22
N ARG A 388 -3.98 8.82 1.02
CA ARG A 388 -3.91 7.63 1.85
C ARG A 388 -5.27 6.92 1.94
N GLU A 389 -6.32 7.67 2.22
CA GLU A 389 -7.69 7.17 2.43
C GLU A 389 -8.28 6.57 1.15
N ASN A 390 -8.10 7.23 0.00
CA ASN A 390 -8.56 6.70 -1.29
C ASN A 390 -7.81 5.43 -1.68
N VAL A 391 -6.49 5.39 -1.43
CA VAL A 391 -5.67 4.19 -1.69
C VAL A 391 -6.13 3.03 -0.83
N LEU A 392 -6.33 3.24 0.47
CA LEU A 392 -6.83 2.20 1.38
C LEU A 392 -8.20 1.67 0.95
N ARG A 393 -9.10 2.56 0.47
CA ARG A 393 -10.40 2.15 -0.07
C ARG A 393 -10.24 1.19 -1.24
N GLU A 394 -9.36 1.51 -2.18
CA GLU A 394 -9.12 0.66 -3.35
C GLU A 394 -8.38 -0.63 -3.01
N LEU A 395 -7.39 -0.60 -2.10
CA LEU A 395 -6.70 -1.81 -1.62
C LEU A 395 -7.67 -2.78 -0.92
N ARG A 396 -8.57 -2.25 -0.09
CA ARG A 396 -9.64 -3.02 0.54
C ARG A 396 -10.60 -3.63 -0.49
N TRP A 397 -10.94 -2.88 -1.52
CA TRP A 397 -11.78 -3.38 -2.61
C TRP A 397 -11.09 -4.52 -3.37
N ILE A 398 -9.80 -4.37 -3.69
CA ILE A 398 -9.00 -5.44 -4.32
C ILE A 398 -9.00 -6.69 -3.44
N GLU A 399 -8.75 -6.56 -2.14
CA GLU A 399 -8.75 -7.68 -1.17
C GLU A 399 -10.09 -8.41 -1.09
N SER A 400 -11.20 -7.68 -1.24
CA SER A 400 -12.54 -8.27 -1.17
C SER A 400 -12.88 -9.19 -2.36
N ILE A 401 -12.18 -8.99 -3.49
CA ILE A 401 -12.34 -9.79 -4.71
C ILE A 401 -11.25 -10.85 -4.75
N ASP A 402 -10.00 -10.44 -4.60
CA ASP A 402 -8.80 -11.27 -4.62
C ASP A 402 -8.21 -11.37 -3.21
N VAL A 403 -8.68 -12.36 -2.46
CA VAL A 403 -8.33 -12.60 -1.05
C VAL A 403 -6.86 -12.98 -0.84
N GLN A 404 -6.13 -13.27 -1.92
CA GLN A 404 -4.72 -13.61 -1.87
C GLN A 404 -3.82 -12.51 -2.44
N ALA A 405 -4.36 -11.35 -2.81
CA ALA A 405 -3.61 -10.25 -3.43
C ALA A 405 -2.39 -9.81 -2.61
N TYR A 406 -2.53 -9.80 -1.28
CA TYR A 406 -1.50 -9.37 -0.34
C TYR A 406 -0.91 -10.52 0.46
N CYS A 407 -1.11 -11.74 0.00
CA CYS A 407 -0.77 -12.93 0.76
C CYS A 407 0.47 -13.59 0.20
N ARG A 408 1.40 -13.98 1.07
CA ARG A 408 2.54 -14.82 0.72
C ARG A 408 2.48 -16.13 1.46
N GLN A 409 2.56 -17.21 0.68
CA GLN A 409 2.58 -18.56 1.22
C GLN A 409 4.00 -18.91 1.67
N TYR A 410 4.12 -19.29 2.94
CA TYR A 410 5.33 -19.82 3.55
C TYR A 410 5.00 -21.12 4.28
N LYS A 411 5.69 -22.21 3.92
CA LYS A 411 5.30 -23.57 4.32
C LYS A 411 3.81 -23.79 3.96
N ASN A 412 2.99 -24.25 4.91
CA ASN A 412 1.56 -24.47 4.71
C ASN A 412 0.69 -23.30 5.21
N GLN A 413 1.28 -22.14 5.50
CA GLN A 413 0.57 -20.97 6.01
C GLN A 413 0.56 -19.85 4.98
N LEU A 414 -0.56 -19.15 4.91
CA LEU A 414 -0.75 -17.97 4.08
C LEU A 414 -0.67 -16.72 4.96
N ASN A 415 0.40 -15.95 4.81
CA ASN A 415 0.66 -14.77 5.62
C ASN A 415 0.24 -13.51 4.85
N ARG A 416 -0.61 -12.68 5.45
CA ARG A 416 -1.06 -11.41 4.87
C ARG A 416 0.03 -10.34 5.10
N ILE A 417 0.69 -9.90 4.02
CA ILE A 417 1.66 -8.80 4.04
C ILE A 417 1.33 -7.78 2.93
N PRO A 418 0.53 -6.75 3.24
CA PRO A 418 0.30 -5.65 2.32
C PRO A 418 1.60 -4.90 1.98
N PRO A 419 1.81 -4.47 0.72
CA PRO A 419 3.02 -3.76 0.33
C PRO A 419 3.07 -2.35 0.93
N PHE A 420 4.28 -1.79 1.00
CA PHE A 420 4.48 -0.35 1.09
C PHE A 420 3.90 0.33 -0.16
N VAL A 421 3.07 1.34 0.03
CA VAL A 421 2.59 2.20 -1.05
C VAL A 421 3.30 3.54 -0.98
N ILE A 422 4.04 3.86 -2.04
CA ILE A 422 4.76 5.12 -2.19
C ILE A 422 3.95 6.01 -3.13
N LEU A 423 3.39 7.09 -2.58
CA LEU A 423 2.62 8.06 -3.35
C LEU A 423 3.55 9.10 -3.98
N LEU A 424 3.52 9.16 -5.31
CA LEU A 424 4.40 10.02 -6.10
C LEU A 424 3.58 11.17 -6.69
N PRO A 425 3.95 12.45 -6.48
CA PRO A 425 3.20 13.61 -6.97
C PRO A 425 3.39 13.81 -8.49
N THR A 426 2.91 12.85 -9.28
CA THR A 426 3.06 12.79 -10.73
C THR A 426 1.71 12.70 -11.42
N TYR A 427 1.65 13.20 -12.65
CA TYR A 427 0.49 13.10 -13.55
C TYR A 427 0.50 11.81 -14.37
N GLY A 428 1.05 10.75 -13.79
CA GLY A 428 1.15 9.44 -14.42
C GLY A 428 -0.12 8.61 -14.26
N ASP A 429 -0.29 7.62 -15.14
CA ASP A 429 -1.39 6.65 -15.07
C ASP A 429 -0.91 5.25 -14.65
N ILE A 430 0.41 5.03 -14.59
CA ILE A 430 1.02 3.71 -14.40
C ILE A 430 1.40 3.54 -12.92
N GLY A 431 0.76 2.58 -12.25
CA GLY A 431 1.28 2.03 -11.00
C GLY A 431 2.08 0.75 -11.28
N PHE A 432 3.13 0.49 -10.51
CA PHE A 432 3.99 -0.67 -10.71
C PHE A 432 4.63 -1.14 -9.39
N CYS A 433 5.17 -2.35 -9.39
CA CYS A 433 5.92 -2.91 -8.28
C CYS A 433 7.41 -2.61 -8.47
N TRP A 434 8.02 -1.89 -7.52
CA TRP A 434 9.44 -1.60 -7.53
C TRP A 434 10.27 -2.76 -6.96
N GLU A 435 9.82 -3.32 -5.83
CA GLU A 435 10.49 -4.43 -5.15
C GLU A 435 9.42 -5.39 -4.61
N PRO A 436 9.43 -6.69 -4.93
CA PRO A 436 8.39 -7.61 -4.46
C PRO A 436 8.51 -7.95 -2.97
N PHE A 437 9.73 -7.92 -2.43
CA PHE A 437 10.07 -8.09 -1.01
C PHE A 437 11.55 -7.75 -0.78
N ASP A 438 11.93 -7.52 0.47
CA ASP A 438 13.32 -7.33 0.86
C ASP A 438 14.17 -8.58 0.55
N ARG A 439 15.32 -8.36 -0.09
CA ARG A 439 16.28 -9.39 -0.51
C ARG A 439 16.66 -10.38 0.60
N TYR A 440 16.80 -9.89 1.83
CA TYR A 440 17.22 -10.64 3.01
C TYR A 440 16.05 -11.14 3.86
N ASN A 441 14.84 -10.60 3.67
CA ASN A 441 13.61 -11.06 4.32
C ASN A 441 12.52 -11.37 3.26
N ARG A 442 12.67 -12.47 2.53
CA ARG A 442 11.73 -12.83 1.45
C ARG A 442 10.35 -13.28 1.92
N VAL A 443 10.26 -13.68 3.20
CA VAL A 443 9.09 -14.36 3.76
C VAL A 443 8.10 -13.38 4.36
N THR A 444 8.58 -12.40 5.14
CA THR A 444 7.72 -11.54 5.96
C THR A 444 7.85 -10.05 5.62
N SER A 445 8.84 -9.59 4.85
CA SER A 445 8.99 -8.15 4.52
C SER A 445 7.96 -7.63 3.52
N ARG A 446 7.58 -6.36 3.58
CA ARG A 446 6.67 -5.78 2.58
C ARG A 446 7.37 -5.63 1.22
N GLY A 447 6.62 -5.84 0.14
CA GLY A 447 7.01 -5.30 -1.17
C GLY A 447 6.81 -3.78 -1.22
N ARG A 448 7.28 -3.13 -2.28
CA ARG A 448 7.13 -1.69 -2.53
C ARG A 448 6.42 -1.47 -3.85
N ILE A 449 5.30 -0.77 -3.81
CA ILE A 449 4.58 -0.33 -4.99
C ILE A 449 4.60 1.19 -5.10
N ALA A 450 4.79 1.68 -6.32
CA ALA A 450 4.80 3.10 -6.64
C ALA A 450 3.49 3.46 -7.32
N ILE A 451 2.79 4.46 -6.78
CA ILE A 451 1.48 4.89 -7.26
C ILE A 451 1.51 6.39 -7.58
N PRO A 452 1.14 6.81 -8.79
CA PRO A 452 0.98 8.23 -9.11
C PRO A 452 -0.18 8.81 -8.29
N MET A 453 -0.02 10.05 -7.82
CA MET A 453 -1.06 10.76 -7.06
C MET A 453 -2.14 11.35 -7.94
N TYR A 454 -1.85 11.65 -9.21
CA TYR A 454 -2.79 12.28 -10.13
C TYR A 454 -3.11 11.43 -11.37
N PRO A 455 -3.50 10.16 -11.21
CA PRO A 455 -3.90 9.32 -12.32
C PRO A 455 -5.28 9.71 -12.84
N LYS A 456 -5.60 9.27 -14.06
CA LYS A 456 -6.97 9.31 -14.58
C LYS A 456 -7.91 8.40 -13.79
N SER A 457 -7.42 7.25 -13.33
CA SER A 457 -8.17 6.32 -12.49
C SER A 457 -7.24 5.67 -11.48
N LEU A 458 -7.46 5.99 -10.20
CA LEU A 458 -6.64 5.44 -9.11
C LEU A 458 -6.77 3.92 -9.03
N ARG A 459 -7.97 3.40 -9.25
CA ARG A 459 -8.27 1.96 -9.26
C ARG A 459 -7.42 1.23 -10.30
N VAL A 460 -7.34 1.75 -11.53
CA VAL A 460 -6.56 1.10 -12.59
C VAL A 460 -5.07 1.14 -12.26
N SER A 461 -4.54 2.29 -11.80
CA SER A 461 -3.13 2.39 -11.41
C SER A 461 -2.76 1.44 -10.27
N LEU A 462 -3.62 1.29 -9.26
CA LEU A 462 -3.43 0.33 -8.18
C LEU A 462 -3.52 -1.12 -8.67
N LEU A 463 -4.49 -1.46 -9.51
CA LEU A 463 -4.58 -2.80 -10.11
C LEU A 463 -3.33 -3.14 -10.93
N MET A 464 -2.77 -2.19 -11.68
CA MET A 464 -1.50 -2.39 -12.39
C MET A 464 -0.36 -2.72 -11.43
N ALA A 465 -0.24 -1.96 -10.33
CA ALA A 465 0.80 -2.17 -9.34
C ALA A 465 0.68 -3.51 -8.61
N ILE A 466 -0.55 -3.90 -8.25
CA ILE A 466 -0.80 -5.18 -7.58
C ILE A 466 -0.61 -6.35 -8.54
N ALA A 467 -1.01 -6.23 -9.80
CA ALA A 467 -0.73 -7.24 -10.81
C ALA A 467 0.78 -7.44 -10.99
N ASP A 468 1.54 -6.35 -11.11
CA ASP A 468 2.99 -6.38 -11.22
C ASP A 468 3.64 -7.00 -9.97
N LEU A 469 3.14 -6.64 -8.78
CA LEU A 469 3.59 -7.24 -7.51
C LEU A 469 3.35 -8.75 -7.50
N ARG A 470 2.14 -9.21 -7.86
CA ARG A 470 1.82 -10.65 -7.92
C ARG A 470 2.71 -11.40 -8.90
N TRP A 471 2.93 -10.82 -10.08
CA TRP A 471 3.80 -11.39 -11.10
C TRP A 471 5.24 -11.53 -10.59
N GLN A 472 5.80 -10.45 -10.03
CA GLN A 472 7.18 -10.44 -9.53
C GLN A 472 7.37 -11.38 -8.34
N VAL A 473 6.45 -11.38 -7.36
CA VAL A 473 6.48 -12.31 -6.22
C VAL A 473 6.43 -13.77 -6.69
N ALA A 474 5.52 -14.09 -7.62
CA ALA A 474 5.40 -15.44 -8.16
C ALA A 474 6.66 -15.87 -8.95
N LYS A 475 7.19 -14.96 -9.79
CA LYS A 475 8.39 -15.20 -10.58
C LYS A 475 9.63 -15.43 -9.71
N GLU A 476 9.86 -14.57 -8.71
CA GLU A 476 11.00 -14.70 -7.82
C GLU A 476 10.90 -15.92 -6.91
N LYS A 477 9.69 -16.26 -6.45
CA LYS A 477 9.46 -17.48 -5.65
C LYS A 477 9.72 -18.75 -6.47
N ALA A 478 9.31 -18.78 -7.73
CA ALA A 478 9.55 -19.91 -8.63
C ALA A 478 11.02 -20.01 -9.07
N SER A 479 11.78 -18.91 -8.99
CA SER A 479 13.20 -18.85 -9.35
C SER A 479 13.42 -19.44 -10.77
N TYR A 480 14.29 -20.44 -10.93
CA TYR A 480 14.57 -21.07 -12.22
C TYR A 480 13.35 -21.70 -12.91
N TYR A 481 12.32 -22.10 -12.15
CA TYR A 481 11.14 -22.80 -12.64
C TYR A 481 9.98 -21.88 -13.04
N TRP A 482 10.20 -20.56 -13.09
CA TRP A 482 9.15 -19.58 -13.34
C TRP A 482 8.43 -19.73 -14.70
N MET A 483 9.04 -20.45 -15.65
CA MET A 483 8.47 -20.76 -16.98
C MET A 483 7.77 -22.12 -17.05
N GLU A 484 7.90 -22.96 -16.02
CA GLU A 484 7.44 -24.36 -16.06
C GLU A 484 6.19 -24.57 -15.21
N GLU A 485 6.18 -24.02 -13.99
CA GLU A 485 5.12 -24.28 -13.01
C GLU A 485 4.56 -23.01 -12.36
N GLY A 486 3.44 -23.16 -11.66
CA GLY A 486 2.80 -22.09 -10.89
C GLY A 486 2.09 -21.05 -11.76
N LEU A 487 1.78 -19.90 -11.17
CA LEU A 487 1.07 -18.81 -11.84
C LEU A 487 1.81 -18.34 -13.10
N THR A 488 3.11 -18.06 -12.97
CA THR A 488 3.92 -17.54 -14.07
C THR A 488 4.20 -18.59 -15.13
N GLY A 489 4.43 -19.85 -14.76
CA GLY A 489 4.73 -20.92 -15.71
C GLY A 489 3.53 -21.26 -16.60
N ASN A 490 2.36 -21.45 -16.01
CA ASN A 490 1.14 -21.73 -16.79
C ASN A 490 0.76 -20.54 -17.69
N TYR A 491 0.89 -19.31 -17.19
CA TYR A 491 0.63 -18.12 -18.01
C TYR A 491 1.67 -17.97 -19.14
N TYR A 492 2.94 -18.31 -18.89
CA TYR A 492 4.00 -18.33 -19.90
C TYR A 492 3.74 -19.35 -21.01
N GLN A 493 3.31 -20.57 -20.65
CA GLN A 493 2.94 -21.59 -21.63
C GLN A 493 1.79 -21.13 -22.52
N TRP A 494 0.74 -20.54 -21.94
CA TRP A 494 -0.35 -19.94 -22.72
C TRP A 494 0.17 -18.85 -23.68
N PHE A 495 0.98 -17.91 -23.18
CA PHE A 495 1.52 -16.82 -23.97
C PHE A 495 2.32 -17.31 -25.19
N GLN A 496 3.14 -18.36 -24.99
CA GLN A 496 3.90 -19.01 -26.06
C GLN A 496 3.01 -19.73 -27.07
N ASN A 497 2.00 -20.46 -26.58
CA ASN A 497 1.03 -21.17 -27.43
C ASN A 497 0.23 -20.21 -28.33
N GLN A 498 -0.11 -19.03 -27.80
CA GLN A 498 -0.79 -17.96 -28.56
C GLN A 498 0.15 -17.19 -29.51
N LYS A 499 1.46 -17.46 -29.49
CA LYS A 499 2.49 -16.81 -30.33
C LYS A 499 2.46 -15.27 -30.22
N LEU A 500 2.13 -14.76 -29.04
CA LEU A 500 2.07 -13.34 -28.78
C LEU A 500 3.47 -12.72 -28.78
N LYS A 501 3.55 -11.45 -29.18
CA LYS A 501 4.79 -10.67 -29.17
C LYS A 501 4.68 -9.53 -28.16
N GLY A 502 5.79 -9.21 -27.51
CA GLY A 502 5.89 -8.14 -26.51
C GLY A 502 6.30 -8.67 -25.14
N ASP A 503 6.17 -7.82 -24.12
CA ASP A 503 6.47 -8.21 -22.74
C ASP A 503 5.27 -8.99 -22.16
N ILE A 504 5.48 -10.27 -21.85
CA ILE A 504 4.49 -11.13 -21.20
C ILE A 504 3.88 -10.51 -19.94
N LYS A 505 4.67 -9.71 -19.21
CA LYS A 505 4.22 -9.05 -17.99
C LYS A 505 3.13 -8.02 -18.26
N GLU A 506 3.24 -7.28 -19.37
CA GLU A 506 2.22 -6.28 -19.75
C GLU A 506 0.89 -6.95 -20.09
N TYR A 507 0.91 -8.11 -20.75
CA TYR A 507 -0.30 -8.91 -21.01
C TYR A 507 -0.91 -9.42 -19.70
N PHE A 508 -0.08 -9.95 -18.80
CA PHE A 508 -0.54 -10.42 -17.50
C PHE A 508 -1.25 -9.32 -16.71
N ILE A 509 -0.66 -8.11 -16.68
CA ILE A 509 -1.24 -6.95 -16.01
C ILE A 509 -2.60 -6.59 -16.62
N GLN A 510 -2.70 -6.56 -17.95
CA GLN A 510 -3.95 -6.22 -18.64
C GLN A 510 -5.05 -7.27 -18.41
N ASP A 511 -4.69 -8.55 -18.42
CA ASP A 511 -5.60 -9.65 -18.12
C ASP A 511 -6.04 -9.60 -16.66
N TYR A 512 -5.15 -9.27 -15.71
CA TYR A 512 -5.50 -9.12 -14.30
C TYR A 512 -6.46 -7.95 -14.06
N ILE A 513 -6.27 -6.81 -14.72
CA ILE A 513 -7.23 -5.70 -14.66
C ILE A 513 -8.61 -6.16 -15.17
N THR A 514 -8.62 -6.90 -16.28
CA THR A 514 -9.87 -7.46 -16.85
C THR A 514 -10.49 -8.49 -15.91
N TRP A 515 -9.68 -9.33 -15.26
CA TRP A 515 -10.09 -10.29 -14.23
C TRP A 515 -10.83 -9.60 -13.09
N MET A 516 -10.23 -8.54 -12.55
CA MET A 516 -10.74 -7.82 -11.38
C MET A 516 -11.95 -6.94 -11.69
N VAL A 517 -12.03 -6.32 -12.87
CA VAL A 517 -13.09 -5.36 -13.22
C VAL A 517 -14.24 -5.97 -14.02
N LYS A 518 -14.01 -7.09 -14.75
CA LYS A 518 -15.00 -7.68 -15.66
C LYS A 518 -15.37 -9.11 -15.25
N GLU A 519 -14.39 -9.98 -15.04
CA GLU A 519 -14.68 -11.39 -14.70
C GLU A 519 -15.28 -11.53 -13.31
N SER A 520 -14.89 -10.69 -12.34
CA SER A 520 -15.52 -10.61 -11.01
C SER A 520 -17.01 -10.22 -11.07
N GLU A 521 -17.43 -9.55 -12.16
CA GLU A 521 -18.82 -9.20 -12.46
C GLU A 521 -19.48 -10.23 -13.40
N GLY A 522 -18.81 -11.33 -13.75
CA GLY A 522 -19.32 -12.36 -14.66
C GLY A 522 -19.36 -11.96 -16.13
N ILE A 523 -18.69 -10.85 -16.50
CA ILE A 523 -18.49 -10.45 -17.88
C ILE A 523 -17.25 -11.18 -18.40
N GLN A 524 -17.48 -12.25 -19.17
CA GLN A 524 -16.42 -13.10 -19.72
C GLN A 524 -15.65 -12.36 -20.82
N LYS A 525 -14.46 -11.87 -20.52
CA LYS A 525 -13.56 -11.18 -21.47
C LYS A 525 -12.16 -11.78 -21.53
N VAL A 526 -11.74 -12.47 -20.48
CA VAL A 526 -10.43 -13.12 -20.41
C VAL A 526 -10.46 -14.40 -21.23
N ASP A 527 -9.32 -14.80 -21.79
CA ASP A 527 -9.20 -16.07 -22.50
C ASP A 527 -9.56 -17.28 -21.61
N LYS A 528 -10.02 -18.38 -22.21
CA LYS A 528 -10.42 -19.57 -21.47
C LYS A 528 -9.27 -20.15 -20.64
N GLU A 529 -8.08 -20.26 -21.21
CA GLU A 529 -6.93 -20.85 -20.50
C GLU A 529 -6.45 -19.92 -19.38
N VAL A 530 -6.37 -18.61 -19.66
CA VAL A 530 -6.00 -17.61 -18.64
C VAL A 530 -7.00 -17.60 -17.48
N ARG A 531 -8.30 -17.71 -17.74
CA ARG A 531 -9.34 -17.82 -16.71
C ARG A 531 -9.10 -19.03 -15.81
N GLU A 532 -8.73 -20.19 -16.36
CA GLU A 532 -8.45 -21.39 -15.56
C GLU A 532 -7.20 -21.22 -14.69
N VAL A 533 -6.15 -20.58 -15.23
CA VAL A 533 -4.94 -20.23 -14.48
C VAL A 533 -5.29 -19.27 -13.33
N PHE A 534 -6.00 -18.19 -13.62
CA PHE A 534 -6.34 -17.17 -12.62
C PHE A 534 -7.28 -17.72 -11.56
N TRP A 535 -8.28 -18.54 -11.94
CA TRP A 535 -9.16 -19.19 -10.98
C TRP A 535 -8.41 -20.07 -9.97
N ARG A 536 -7.35 -20.76 -10.42
CA ARG A 536 -6.53 -21.64 -9.57
C ARG A 536 -5.56 -20.87 -8.68
N TYR A 537 -4.85 -19.89 -9.22
CA TYR A 537 -3.71 -19.24 -8.55
C TYR A 537 -4.04 -17.86 -7.97
N MET A 538 -5.17 -17.27 -8.35
CA MET A 538 -5.69 -15.98 -7.89
C MET A 538 -7.22 -16.10 -7.66
N PRO A 539 -7.65 -17.04 -6.80
CA PRO A 539 -9.06 -17.36 -6.64
C PRO A 539 -9.83 -16.16 -6.12
N PHE A 540 -11.04 -15.97 -6.67
CA PHE A 540 -11.99 -15.01 -6.12
C PHE A 540 -12.45 -15.39 -4.71
N SER A 541 -12.92 -14.40 -3.94
CA SER A 541 -13.58 -14.64 -2.66
C SER A 541 -14.82 -15.52 -2.83
N ASP A 542 -15.18 -16.26 -1.77
CA ASP A 542 -16.35 -17.17 -1.81
C ASP A 542 -17.66 -16.43 -2.14
N ALA A 543 -17.79 -15.18 -1.69
CA ALA A 543 -18.92 -14.31 -2.02
C ALA A 543 -19.01 -14.03 -3.53
N VAL A 544 -17.87 -13.74 -4.18
CA VAL A 544 -17.80 -13.53 -5.62
C VAL A 544 -18.04 -14.86 -6.36
N LYS A 545 -17.44 -15.97 -5.92
CA LYS A 545 -17.66 -17.30 -6.51
C LYS A 545 -19.14 -17.70 -6.49
N ALA A 546 -19.84 -17.48 -5.37
CA ALA A 546 -21.27 -17.75 -5.24
C ALA A 546 -22.09 -16.93 -6.25
N LYS A 547 -21.80 -15.63 -6.38
CA LYS A 547 -22.46 -14.75 -7.36
C LYS A 547 -22.19 -15.18 -8.81
N LEU A 548 -20.99 -15.65 -9.12
CA LEU A 548 -20.59 -16.05 -10.47
C LEU A 548 -21.20 -17.39 -10.89
N LYS A 549 -21.37 -18.31 -9.94
CA LYS A 549 -21.98 -19.63 -10.16
C LYS A 549 -23.35 -19.54 -10.82
N ASP A 550 -24.15 -18.54 -10.45
CA ASP A 550 -25.51 -18.34 -10.98
C ASP A 550 -25.53 -17.57 -12.32
N ARG A 551 -24.42 -16.94 -12.72
CA ARG A 551 -24.35 -16.09 -13.92
C ARG A 551 -24.01 -16.87 -15.18
N ALA A 552 -23.12 -17.86 -15.11
CA ALA A 552 -22.71 -18.63 -16.29
C ALA A 552 -22.22 -20.04 -15.95
N LEU A 553 -22.49 -20.98 -16.87
CA LEU A 553 -22.10 -22.39 -16.76
C LEU A 553 -20.59 -22.58 -16.56
N VAL A 554 -19.76 -21.76 -17.21
CA VAL A 554 -18.29 -21.82 -17.11
C VAL A 554 -17.83 -21.67 -15.65
N TYR A 555 -18.44 -20.77 -14.88
CA TYR A 555 -18.08 -20.58 -13.46
C TYR A 555 -18.62 -21.70 -12.58
N GLN A 556 -19.79 -22.25 -12.92
CA GLN A 556 -20.32 -23.42 -12.22
C GLN A 556 -19.39 -24.64 -12.35
N GLU A 557 -18.85 -24.89 -13.55
CA GLU A 557 -17.86 -25.94 -13.79
C GLU A 557 -16.56 -25.70 -13.03
N LEU A 558 -16.10 -24.45 -12.93
CA LEU A 558 -14.91 -24.08 -12.16
C LEU A 558 -15.11 -24.31 -10.66
N CYS A 559 -16.27 -23.90 -10.11
CA CYS A 559 -16.62 -24.18 -8.71
C CYS A 559 -16.69 -25.69 -8.42
N GLN A 560 -17.24 -26.49 -9.33
CA GLN A 560 -17.30 -27.94 -9.14
C GLN A 560 -15.90 -28.58 -9.17
N ARG A 561 -15.01 -28.09 -10.03
CA ARG A 561 -13.61 -28.52 -10.06
C ARG A 561 -12.87 -28.18 -8.76
N ASP A 562 -13.13 -27.01 -8.17
CA ASP A 562 -12.56 -26.65 -6.85
C ASP A 562 -13.03 -27.61 -5.75
N LEU A 563 -14.34 -27.94 -5.71
CA LEU A 563 -14.89 -28.89 -4.73
C LEU A 563 -14.25 -30.28 -4.86
N ASN A 564 -14.08 -30.76 -6.10
CA ASN A 564 -13.43 -32.05 -6.35
C ASN A 564 -11.97 -32.07 -5.90
N ARG A 565 -11.24 -30.95 -6.05
CA ARG A 565 -9.87 -30.82 -5.56
C ARG A 565 -9.80 -30.80 -4.04
N GLN A 566 -10.66 -30.04 -3.37
CA GLN A 566 -10.71 -30.02 -1.90
C GLN A 566 -10.97 -31.42 -1.31
N MET A 567 -11.82 -32.22 -1.96
CA MET A 567 -12.09 -33.61 -1.59
C MET A 567 -10.88 -34.52 -1.84
N SER A 568 -10.03 -34.23 -2.84
CA SER A 568 -8.84 -35.02 -3.18
C SER A 568 -7.60 -34.64 -2.38
N ASP A 569 -7.43 -33.36 -2.03
CA ASP A 569 -6.32 -32.85 -1.22
C ASP A 569 -6.52 -33.13 0.29
N GLY A 570 -7.73 -33.53 0.68
CA GLY A 570 -8.09 -33.96 2.04
C GLY A 570 -7.85 -35.45 2.34
N TYR A 571 -7.16 -36.18 1.45
CA TYR A 571 -6.81 -37.60 1.60
C TYR A 571 -5.33 -37.85 1.85
#